data_AF-A0A0A9GBA3-F1
#
_entry.id   AF-A0A0A9GBA3-F1
#
_cell.length_a   1.000
_cell.length_b   1.000
_cell.length_c   1.000
_cell.angle_alpha   90.00
_cell.angle_beta   90.00
_cell.angle_gamma   90.00
#
_symmetry.space_group_name_H-M   'P 1'
#
loop_
_entity.id
_entity.type
_entity.pdbx_description
1 polymer ?
#
loop_
_entity_poly.entity_id
_entity_poly.type
_entity_poly.pdbx_seq_one_letter_code
_entity_poly.pdbx_strand_id
1 'polypeptide(L)'
;MDPGSIGLGENLPSLQLYFLLGLVYAVVTPILLPFIIIFFAFAFLVYRYQIINVYNQEYESAAAFWPQVHSRIIASLLISHVTLFGLLSTMKAAYSTPLLIFLPLLTIWFHKYCKNRFEPAFRKYPLEEAMEKDNMERASEPNLNLKSYLANAYLHPIFHLFEEAEKVEVRIDKAQKQQQQNHHHHRQEEESHVRSSSQYHEESHFRSTHETHYHEESHVRSSQYHEGIHVRSDTDSPSPPHFVYHYDIEP
;
A
#
# COMPACT_ATOMS: atom_id res chain seq x y z
N MET A 1 -10.61 1.51 -11.82
CA MET A 1 -10.71 0.07 -12.13
C MET A 1 -9.96 -0.63 -11.04
N ASP A 2 -10.67 -1.25 -10.10
CA ASP A 2 -10.07 -1.87 -8.92
C ASP A 2 -9.86 -3.37 -9.24
N PRO A 3 -8.62 -3.81 -9.51
CA PRO A 3 -8.35 -5.21 -9.86
C PRO A 3 -8.58 -6.17 -8.69
N GLY A 4 -8.85 -5.64 -7.49
CA GLY A 4 -9.06 -6.40 -6.26
C GLY A 4 -7.77 -6.96 -5.67
N SER A 5 -7.94 -7.72 -4.58
CA SER A 5 -6.85 -8.47 -3.95
C SER A 5 -6.66 -9.85 -4.60
N ILE A 6 -5.54 -10.49 -4.29
CA ILE A 6 -5.15 -11.84 -4.78
C ILE A 6 -6.12 -12.99 -4.40
N GLY A 7 -7.22 -12.72 -3.69
CA GLY A 7 -8.22 -13.74 -3.34
C GLY A 7 -7.66 -14.92 -2.55
N LEU A 8 -6.82 -14.64 -1.53
CA LEU A 8 -6.14 -15.69 -0.74
C LEU A 8 -7.10 -16.77 -0.20
N GLY A 9 -8.33 -16.39 0.15
CA GLY A 9 -9.34 -17.31 0.68
C GLY A 9 -9.74 -18.42 -0.29
N GLU A 10 -9.71 -18.16 -1.60
CA GLU A 10 -10.17 -19.08 -2.64
C GLU A 10 -9.01 -19.80 -3.33
N ASN A 11 -7.93 -19.06 -3.61
CA ASN A 11 -6.78 -19.57 -4.34
C ASN A 11 -5.91 -20.49 -3.47
N LEU A 12 -5.74 -20.17 -2.18
CA LEU A 12 -4.86 -20.92 -1.29
C LEU A 12 -5.36 -22.36 -1.03
N PRO A 13 -6.66 -22.61 -0.74
CA PRO A 13 -7.17 -23.98 -0.64
C PRO A 13 -7.08 -24.76 -1.95
N SER A 14 -7.30 -24.09 -3.09
CA SER A 14 -7.21 -24.72 -4.41
C SER A 14 -5.80 -25.23 -4.71
N LEU A 15 -4.78 -24.41 -4.41
CA LEU A 15 -3.36 -24.82 -4.53
C LEU A 15 -3.02 -25.97 -3.57
N GLN A 16 -3.55 -25.96 -2.35
CA GLN A 16 -3.36 -27.04 -1.38
C GLN A 16 -4.00 -28.36 -1.84
N LEU A 17 -5.13 -28.31 -2.55
CA LEU A 17 -5.76 -29.50 -3.13
C LEU A 17 -4.86 -30.13 -4.20
N TYR A 18 -4.26 -29.32 -5.09
CA TYR A 18 -3.32 -29.83 -6.08
C TYR A 18 -2.05 -30.40 -5.44
N PHE A 19 -1.58 -29.79 -4.36
CA PHE A 19 -0.45 -30.30 -3.58
C PHE A 19 -0.78 -31.65 -2.91
N LEU A 20 -1.96 -31.77 -2.28
CA LEU A 20 -2.47 -33.02 -1.74
C LEU A 20 -2.54 -34.11 -2.81
N LEU A 21 -3.10 -33.78 -3.97
CA LEU A 21 -3.19 -34.69 -5.11
C LEU A 21 -1.78 -35.16 -5.54
N GLY A 22 -0.83 -34.25 -5.62
CA GLY A 22 0.56 -34.57 -5.95
C GLY A 22 1.20 -35.54 -4.98
N LEU A 23 1.04 -35.32 -3.67
CA LEU A 23 1.59 -36.23 -2.66
C LEU A 23 0.94 -37.62 -2.72
N VAL A 24 -0.40 -37.68 -2.77
CA VAL A 24 -1.14 -38.95 -2.80
C VAL A 24 -0.80 -39.76 -4.05
N TYR A 25 -0.75 -39.13 -5.22
CA TYR A 25 -0.48 -39.81 -6.48
C TYR A 25 1.01 -40.02 -6.77
N ALA A 26 1.93 -39.36 -6.05
CA ALA A 26 3.37 -39.61 -6.20
C ALA A 26 3.73 -41.09 -5.96
N VAL A 27 3.04 -41.74 -5.02
CA VAL A 27 3.24 -43.15 -4.68
C VAL A 27 2.48 -44.09 -5.63
N VAL A 28 1.29 -43.70 -6.08
CA VAL A 28 0.40 -44.55 -6.89
C VAL A 28 0.78 -44.53 -8.36
N THR A 29 0.89 -43.32 -8.94
CA THR A 29 1.13 -43.10 -10.37
C THR A 29 2.11 -41.94 -10.55
N PRO A 30 3.43 -42.18 -10.56
CA PRO A 30 4.44 -41.11 -10.58
C PRO A 30 4.43 -40.30 -11.88
N ILE A 31 3.79 -40.81 -12.94
CA ILE A 31 3.63 -40.10 -14.22
C ILE A 31 2.83 -38.80 -14.06
N LEU A 32 1.99 -38.68 -13.02
CA LEU A 32 1.19 -37.47 -12.76
C LEU A 32 2.03 -36.31 -12.18
N LEU A 33 3.14 -36.63 -11.52
CA LEU A 33 4.03 -35.68 -10.85
C LEU A 33 4.63 -34.60 -11.78
N PRO A 34 5.21 -34.92 -12.95
CA PRO A 34 5.72 -33.89 -13.86
C PRO A 34 4.64 -32.90 -14.31
N PHE A 35 3.40 -33.34 -14.52
CA PHE A 35 2.30 -32.44 -14.87
C PHE A 35 1.99 -31.44 -13.75
N ILE A 36 1.99 -31.89 -12.50
CA ILE A 36 1.80 -31.02 -11.33
C ILE A 36 2.97 -30.03 -11.17
N ILE A 37 4.21 -30.47 -11.37
CA ILE A 37 5.38 -29.57 -11.31
C ILE A 37 5.26 -28.48 -12.38
N ILE A 38 4.93 -28.86 -13.62
CA ILE A 38 4.75 -27.88 -14.71
C ILE A 38 3.64 -26.90 -14.35
N PHE A 39 2.51 -27.39 -13.83
CA PHE A 39 1.43 -26.53 -13.35
C PHE A 39 1.90 -25.53 -12.30
N PHE A 40 2.63 -25.97 -11.27
CA PHE A 40 3.14 -25.07 -10.23
C PHE A 40 4.18 -24.08 -10.77
N ALA A 41 5.00 -24.48 -11.75
CA ALA A 41 5.96 -23.58 -12.39
C ALA A 41 5.25 -22.45 -13.17
N PHE A 42 4.23 -22.79 -13.95
CA PHE A 42 3.42 -21.77 -14.65
C PHE A 42 2.64 -20.91 -13.66
N ALA A 43 2.02 -21.51 -12.64
CA ALA A 43 1.31 -20.77 -11.60
C ALA A 43 2.26 -19.77 -10.91
N PHE A 44 3.48 -20.18 -10.57
CA PHE A 44 4.49 -19.28 -9.99
C PHE A 44 4.80 -18.08 -10.89
N LEU A 45 5.02 -18.30 -12.19
CA LEU A 45 5.30 -17.22 -13.14
C LEU A 45 4.13 -16.26 -13.28
N VAL A 46 2.92 -16.79 -13.43
CA VAL A 46 1.69 -16.00 -13.59
C VAL A 46 1.40 -15.20 -12.34
N TYR A 47 1.37 -15.84 -11.17
CA TYR A 47 1.12 -15.13 -9.90
C TYR A 47 2.19 -14.10 -9.60
N ARG A 48 3.47 -14.39 -9.88
CA ARG A 48 4.55 -13.41 -9.71
C ARG A 48 4.32 -12.17 -10.58
N TYR A 49 3.94 -12.37 -11.85
CA TYR A 49 3.65 -11.26 -12.74
C TYR A 49 2.45 -10.44 -12.27
N GLN A 50 1.37 -11.11 -11.83
CA GLN A 50 0.16 -10.44 -11.38
C GLN A 50 0.35 -9.69 -10.06
N ILE A 51 1.13 -10.24 -9.12
CA ILE A 51 1.46 -9.59 -7.84
C ILE A 51 2.23 -8.28 -8.08
N ILE A 52 3.14 -8.24 -9.06
CA ILE A 52 3.94 -7.05 -9.33
C ILE A 52 3.14 -5.98 -10.09
N ASN A 53 2.31 -6.38 -11.05
CA ASN A 53 1.74 -5.45 -12.03
C ASN A 53 0.28 -5.08 -11.82
N VAL A 54 -0.50 -5.92 -11.13
CA VAL A 54 -1.96 -5.83 -11.14
C VAL A 54 -2.53 -5.75 -9.73
N TYR A 55 -2.22 -6.71 -8.87
CA TYR A 55 -2.92 -6.83 -7.59
C TYR A 55 -2.48 -5.78 -6.58
N ASN A 56 -3.45 -5.20 -5.89
CA ASN A 56 -3.20 -4.35 -4.73
C ASN A 56 -3.48 -5.14 -3.44
N GLN A 57 -2.56 -5.07 -2.48
CA GLN A 57 -2.70 -5.78 -1.21
C GLN A 57 -3.54 -4.92 -0.24
N GLU A 58 -4.81 -5.29 -0.08
CA GLU A 58 -5.73 -4.61 0.85
C GLU A 58 -5.40 -4.85 2.33
N TYR A 59 -4.83 -6.03 2.63
CA TYR A 59 -4.53 -6.46 3.99
C TYR A 59 -3.10 -6.98 4.10
N GLU A 60 -2.32 -6.38 5.00
CA GLU A 60 -0.98 -6.84 5.33
C GLU A 60 -1.03 -7.74 6.57
N SER A 61 -0.83 -9.05 6.36
CA SER A 61 -0.83 -10.05 7.43
C SER A 61 0.56 -10.59 7.76
N ALA A 62 1.62 -10.07 7.13
CA ALA A 62 3.02 -10.49 7.33
C ALA A 62 3.21 -12.03 7.34
N ALA A 63 2.54 -12.74 6.41
CA ALA A 63 2.55 -14.20 6.30
C ALA A 63 2.08 -14.98 7.55
N ALA A 64 1.27 -14.37 8.42
CA ALA A 64 0.69 -15.03 9.61
C ALA A 64 -0.17 -16.28 9.28
N PHE A 65 -0.55 -16.47 8.02
CA PHE A 65 -1.27 -17.66 7.55
C PHE A 65 -0.37 -18.90 7.36
N TRP A 66 0.96 -18.74 7.37
CA TRP A 66 1.92 -19.81 7.11
C TRP A 66 1.79 -21.03 8.02
N PRO A 67 1.60 -20.90 9.36
CA PRO A 67 1.39 -22.06 10.23
C PRO A 67 0.16 -22.89 9.83
N GLN A 68 -0.88 -22.24 9.31
CA GLN A 68 -2.07 -22.96 8.83
C GLN A 68 -1.78 -23.72 7.52
N VAL A 69 -1.05 -23.10 6.59
CA VAL A 69 -0.61 -23.76 5.35
C VAL A 69 0.26 -24.98 5.65
N HIS A 70 1.27 -24.81 6.51
CA HIS A 70 2.14 -25.90 6.94
C HIS A 70 1.36 -27.06 7.56
N SER A 71 0.39 -26.78 8.44
CA SER A 71 -0.44 -27.84 9.03
C SER A 71 -1.23 -28.64 7.98
N ARG A 72 -1.72 -27.99 6.92
CA ARG A 72 -2.45 -28.66 5.82
C ARG A 72 -1.51 -29.48 4.92
N ILE A 73 -0.29 -29.01 4.69
CA ILE A 73 0.77 -29.76 4.01
C ILE A 73 1.12 -31.03 4.78
N ILE A 74 1.32 -30.94 6.09
CA ILE A 74 1.57 -32.12 6.95
C ILE A 74 0.38 -33.07 6.93
N ALA A 75 -0.85 -32.57 7.00
CA ALA A 75 -2.05 -33.41 6.89
C ALA A 75 -2.09 -34.16 5.54
N SER A 76 -1.73 -33.48 4.45
CA SER A 76 -1.64 -34.08 3.11
C SER A 76 -0.58 -35.19 3.04
N LEU A 77 0.56 -34.98 3.70
CA LEU A 77 1.62 -35.98 3.83
C LEU A 77 1.15 -37.19 4.65
N LEU A 78 0.40 -36.98 5.74
CA LEU A 78 -0.19 -38.08 6.51
C LEU A 78 -1.21 -38.88 5.69
N ILE A 79 -2.04 -38.22 4.89
CA ILE A 79 -2.96 -38.90 3.96
C ILE A 79 -2.16 -39.74 2.96
N SER A 80 -1.07 -39.19 2.40
CA SER A 80 -0.17 -39.94 1.50
C SER A 80 0.43 -41.19 2.17
N HIS A 81 0.80 -41.12 3.45
CA HIS A 81 1.28 -42.30 4.19
C HIS A 81 0.18 -43.36 4.38
N VAL A 82 -1.07 -42.95 4.64
CA VAL A 82 -2.22 -43.86 4.73
C VAL A 82 -2.49 -44.53 3.38
N THR A 83 -2.43 -43.79 2.28
CA THR A 83 -2.57 -44.35 0.93
C THR A 83 -1.46 -45.35 0.61
N LEU A 84 -0.21 -45.02 0.95
CA LEU A 84 0.94 -45.92 0.80
C LEU A 84 0.76 -47.21 1.62
N PHE A 85 0.27 -47.09 2.86
CA PHE A 85 -0.06 -48.25 3.70
C PHE A 85 -1.15 -49.12 3.07
N GLY A 86 -2.22 -48.50 2.55
CA GLY A 86 -3.29 -49.20 1.84
C GLY A 86 -2.78 -49.98 0.62
N LEU A 87 -1.93 -49.36 -0.19
CA LEU A 87 -1.35 -49.98 -1.39
C LEU A 87 -0.46 -51.19 -1.04
N LEU A 88 0.45 -51.02 -0.08
CA LEU A 88 1.39 -52.08 0.30
C LEU A 88 0.72 -53.22 1.07
N SER A 89 -0.36 -52.94 1.81
CA SER A 89 -1.19 -53.97 2.45
C SER A 89 -1.73 -54.96 1.42
N THR A 90 -2.04 -54.50 0.21
CA THR A 90 -2.54 -55.36 -0.88
C THR A 90 -1.43 -56.23 -1.50
N MET A 91 -0.17 -55.77 -1.47
CA MET A 91 0.96 -56.45 -2.12
C MET A 91 1.67 -57.51 -1.25
N LYS A 92 1.18 -57.82 -0.03
CA LYS A 92 1.79 -58.79 0.91
C LYS A 92 3.31 -58.58 1.15
N ALA A 93 3.79 -57.35 1.01
CA ALA A 93 5.19 -56.99 1.20
C ALA A 93 5.52 -56.78 2.69
N ALA A 94 5.64 -57.88 3.45
CA ALA A 94 5.80 -57.85 4.91
C ALA A 94 7.14 -57.24 5.39
N TYR A 95 8.18 -57.21 4.54
CA TYR A 95 9.51 -56.74 4.92
C TYR A 95 9.61 -55.22 5.13
N SER A 96 8.70 -54.42 4.58
CA SER A 96 8.73 -52.94 4.66
C SER A 96 7.86 -52.34 5.77
N THR A 97 7.16 -53.18 6.54
CA THR A 97 6.24 -52.78 7.61
C THR A 97 6.84 -51.85 8.68
N PRO A 98 8.07 -52.10 9.22
CA PRO A 98 8.60 -51.22 10.27
C PRO A 98 8.93 -49.82 9.75
N LEU A 99 9.45 -49.71 8.52
CA LEU A 99 9.72 -48.42 7.89
C LEU A 99 8.40 -47.65 7.69
N LEU A 100 7.35 -48.32 7.25
CA LEU A 100 6.06 -47.67 6.99
C LEU A 100 5.38 -47.09 8.22
N ILE A 101 5.57 -47.73 9.37
CA ILE A 101 5.03 -47.24 10.66
C ILE A 101 5.91 -46.11 11.21
N PHE A 102 7.21 -46.16 10.95
CA PHE A 102 8.15 -45.12 11.36
C PHE A 102 7.89 -43.78 10.67
N LEU A 103 7.59 -43.75 9.37
CA LEU A 103 7.33 -42.53 8.59
C LEU A 103 6.24 -41.60 9.18
N PRO A 104 5.00 -42.07 9.47
CA PRO A 104 3.96 -41.22 10.04
C PRO A 104 4.28 -40.79 11.48
N LEU A 105 4.95 -41.63 12.28
CA LEU A 105 5.40 -41.25 13.63
C LEU A 105 6.43 -40.12 13.59
N LEU A 106 7.43 -40.24 12.71
CA LEU A 106 8.42 -39.20 12.46
C LEU A 106 7.75 -37.90 12.01
N THR A 107 6.74 -38.00 11.12
CA THR A 107 6.00 -36.84 10.60
C THR A 107 5.22 -36.10 11.69
N ILE A 108 4.54 -36.83 12.57
CA ILE A 108 3.81 -36.24 13.71
C ILE A 108 4.79 -35.60 14.70
N TRP A 109 5.90 -36.29 14.99
CA TRP A 109 6.94 -35.76 15.87
C TRP A 109 7.56 -34.47 15.30
N PHE A 110 7.90 -34.48 14.01
CA PHE A 110 8.39 -33.31 13.30
C PHE A 110 7.38 -32.15 13.32
N HIS A 111 6.10 -32.43 13.05
CA HIS A 111 5.05 -31.41 13.13
C HIS A 111 4.97 -30.77 14.52
N LYS A 112 5.03 -31.58 15.59
CA LYS A 112 5.02 -31.09 16.98
C LYS A 112 6.27 -30.27 17.29
N TYR A 113 7.44 -30.70 16.82
CA TYR A 113 8.69 -29.94 16.95
C TYR A 113 8.58 -28.58 16.27
N CYS A 114 8.17 -28.55 14.99
CA CYS A 114 8.01 -27.32 14.23
C CYS A 114 6.99 -26.37 14.86
N LYS A 115 5.86 -26.93 15.34
CA LYS A 115 4.83 -26.16 16.02
C LYS A 115 5.37 -25.49 17.28
N ASN A 116 6.04 -26.25 18.14
CA ASN A 116 6.59 -25.71 19.38
C ASN A 116 7.72 -24.69 19.15
N ARG A 117 8.54 -24.89 18.12
CA ARG A 117 9.72 -24.06 17.85
C ARG A 117 9.41 -22.80 17.06
N PHE A 118 8.58 -22.89 16.02
CA PHE A 118 8.40 -21.82 15.03
C PHE A 118 7.05 -21.11 15.12
N GLU A 119 5.98 -21.76 15.60
CA GLU A 119 4.68 -21.09 15.75
C GLU A 119 4.74 -19.82 16.63
N PRO A 120 5.54 -19.76 17.72
CA PRO A 120 5.66 -18.54 18.52
C PRO A 120 6.13 -17.33 17.70
N ALA A 121 7.01 -17.52 16.71
CA ALA A 121 7.51 -16.42 15.88
C ALA A 121 6.41 -15.79 15.00
N PHE A 122 5.37 -16.56 14.63
CA PHE A 122 4.26 -16.06 13.82
C PHE A 122 3.11 -15.48 14.66
N ARG A 123 3.04 -15.80 15.95
CA ARG A 123 1.91 -15.41 16.83
C ARG A 123 2.29 -14.43 17.93
N LYS A 124 3.56 -14.36 18.31
CA LYS A 124 4.07 -13.51 19.37
C LYS A 124 5.16 -12.63 18.81
N TYR A 125 5.02 -11.34 19.05
CA TYR A 125 6.03 -10.38 18.67
C TYR A 125 7.04 -10.22 19.83
N PRO A 126 8.36 -10.42 19.59
CA PRO A 126 9.36 -10.32 20.64
C PRO A 126 9.54 -8.86 21.09
N LEU A 127 9.68 -8.65 22.40
CA LEU A 127 9.85 -7.30 22.97
C LEU A 127 11.17 -6.64 22.57
N GLU A 128 12.19 -7.44 22.29
CA GLU A 128 13.49 -6.97 21.83
C GLU A 128 13.38 -6.25 20.47
N GLU A 129 12.73 -6.88 19.49
CA GLU A 129 12.47 -6.29 18.17
C GLU A 129 11.53 -5.08 18.27
N ALA A 130 10.56 -5.10 19.20
CA ALA A 130 9.70 -3.94 19.45
C ALA A 130 10.51 -2.74 19.94
N MET A 131 11.36 -2.94 20.96
CA MET A 131 12.19 -1.88 21.52
C MET A 131 13.23 -1.36 20.51
N GLU A 132 13.81 -2.25 19.70
CA GLU A 132 14.73 -1.86 18.63
C GLU A 132 14.04 -0.95 17.60
N LYS A 133 12.85 -1.34 17.13
CA LYS A 133 12.06 -0.52 16.19
C LYS A 133 11.63 0.81 16.80
N ASP A 134 11.20 0.82 18.05
CA ASP A 134 10.85 2.06 18.77
C ASP A 134 12.05 3.02 18.86
N ASN A 135 13.26 2.49 19.09
CA ASN A 135 14.49 3.29 19.13
C ASN A 135 14.87 3.83 17.75
N MET A 136 14.73 3.01 16.70
CA MET A 136 14.97 3.42 15.33
C MET A 136 14.00 4.52 14.89
N GLU A 137 12.70 4.37 15.17
CA GLU A 137 11.67 5.37 14.86
C GLU A 137 11.94 6.69 15.60
N ARG A 138 12.33 6.62 16.87
CA ARG A 138 12.68 7.79 17.67
C ARG A 138 13.92 8.52 17.13
N ALA A 139 14.87 7.79 16.55
CA ALA A 139 16.05 8.37 15.92
C ALA A 139 15.73 8.99 14.55
N SER A 140 14.84 8.38 13.76
CA SER A 140 14.45 8.90 12.45
C SER A 140 13.50 10.10 12.55
N GLU A 141 12.53 10.06 13.46
CA GLU A 141 11.46 11.06 13.58
C GLU A 141 11.26 11.52 15.05
N PRO A 142 12.19 12.34 15.59
CA PRO A 142 12.18 12.70 17.02
C PRO A 142 10.99 13.59 17.44
N ASN A 143 10.32 14.25 16.49
CA ASN A 143 9.22 15.19 16.74
C ASN A 143 7.83 14.61 16.39
N LEU A 144 7.72 13.29 16.17
CA LEU A 144 6.45 12.65 15.79
C LEU A 144 5.43 12.70 16.94
N ASN A 145 4.28 13.35 16.70
CA ASN A 145 3.18 13.37 17.67
C ASN A 145 2.25 12.17 17.47
N LEU A 146 2.61 11.04 18.08
CA LEU A 146 1.88 9.78 17.96
C LEU A 146 0.41 9.88 18.36
N LYS A 147 0.08 10.70 19.37
CA LYS A 147 -1.29 10.89 19.85
C LYS A 147 -2.19 11.50 18.76
N SER A 148 -1.71 12.53 18.06
CA SER A 148 -2.46 13.15 16.97
C SER A 148 -2.58 12.23 15.76
N TYR A 149 -1.52 11.46 15.46
CA TYR A 149 -1.49 10.51 14.35
C TYR A 149 -2.51 9.37 14.54
N LEU A 150 -2.59 8.81 15.75
CA LEU A 150 -3.47 7.68 16.06
C LEU A 150 -4.91 8.07 16.42
N ALA A 151 -5.19 9.34 16.71
CA ALA A 151 -6.48 9.79 17.24
C ALA A 151 -7.67 9.36 16.37
N ASN A 152 -7.51 9.43 15.04
CA ASN A 152 -8.57 9.12 14.07
C ASN A 152 -8.33 7.81 13.30
N ALA A 153 -7.28 7.03 13.62
CA ALA A 153 -6.87 5.89 12.79
C ALA A 153 -7.90 4.74 12.73
N TYR A 154 -8.67 4.54 13.80
CA TYR A 154 -9.68 3.48 13.91
C TYR A 154 -11.12 4.02 13.95
N LEU A 155 -11.32 5.28 13.53
CA LEU A 155 -12.64 5.85 13.43
C LEU A 155 -13.42 5.13 12.31
N HIS A 156 -14.73 4.97 12.50
CA HIS A 156 -15.55 4.32 11.47
C HIS A 156 -15.46 5.12 10.15
N PRO A 157 -15.29 4.46 8.98
CA PRO A 157 -15.08 5.14 7.70
C PRO A 157 -16.14 6.21 7.37
N ILE A 158 -17.39 5.99 7.79
CA ILE A 158 -18.48 6.97 7.64
C ILE A 158 -18.16 8.33 8.29
N PHE A 159 -17.48 8.34 9.43
CA PHE A 159 -17.16 9.59 10.13
C PHE A 159 -15.99 10.34 9.51
N HIS A 160 -15.10 9.65 8.80
CA HIS A 160 -14.07 10.32 7.99
C HIS A 160 -14.68 11.15 6.86
N LEU A 161 -15.75 10.64 6.23
CA LEU A 161 -16.44 11.34 5.14
C LEU A 161 -17.05 12.68 5.58
N PHE A 162 -17.59 12.74 6.80
CA PHE A 162 -18.15 13.98 7.34
C PHE A 162 -17.05 14.99 7.70
N GLU A 163 -15.94 14.54 8.30
CA GLU A 163 -14.81 15.43 8.57
C GLU A 163 -14.16 15.97 7.28
N GLU A 164 -14.03 15.14 6.24
CA GLU A 164 -13.48 15.57 4.96
C GLU A 164 -14.42 16.54 4.24
N ALA A 165 -15.72 16.25 4.21
CA ALA A 165 -16.72 17.15 3.63
C ALA A 165 -16.76 18.50 4.36
N GLU A 166 -16.74 18.50 5.69
CA GLU A 166 -16.71 19.71 6.52
C GLU A 166 -15.40 20.49 6.34
N LYS A 167 -14.24 19.81 6.27
CA LYS A 167 -12.94 20.47 5.99
C LYS A 167 -12.92 21.10 4.59
N VAL A 168 -13.53 20.47 3.59
CA VAL A 168 -13.65 21.02 2.24
C VAL A 168 -14.57 22.24 2.23
N GLU A 169 -15.72 22.17 2.89
CA GLU A 169 -16.67 23.28 3.00
C GLU A 169 -16.03 24.49 3.71
N VAL A 170 -15.33 24.27 4.82
CA VAL A 170 -14.59 25.32 5.55
C VAL A 170 -13.47 25.93 4.70
N ARG A 171 -12.79 25.16 3.84
CA ARG A 171 -11.78 25.69 2.91
C ARG A 171 -12.42 26.58 1.85
N ILE A 172 -13.58 26.19 1.30
CA ILE A 172 -14.32 26.98 0.31
C ILE A 172 -14.79 28.31 0.93
N ASP A 173 -15.34 28.27 2.13
CA ASP A 173 -15.79 29.48 2.85
C ASP A 173 -14.64 30.44 3.16
N LYS A 174 -13.47 29.93 3.56
CA LYS A 174 -12.28 30.76 3.79
C LYS A 174 -11.77 31.39 2.49
N ALA A 175 -11.76 30.65 1.38
CA ALA A 175 -11.36 31.17 0.07
C ALA A 175 -12.33 32.26 -0.43
N GLN A 176 -13.64 32.08 -0.24
CA GLN A 176 -14.64 33.08 -0.58
C GLN A 176 -14.51 34.35 0.27
N LYS A 177 -14.26 34.22 1.57
CA LYS A 177 -14.01 35.38 2.46
C LYS A 177 -12.73 36.12 2.09
N GLN A 178 -11.67 35.42 1.69
CA GLN A 178 -10.46 36.06 1.17
C GLN A 178 -10.69 36.77 -0.16
N GLN A 179 -11.48 36.19 -1.07
CA GLN A 179 -11.86 36.84 -2.33
C GLN A 179 -12.72 38.09 -2.09
N GLN A 180 -13.67 38.05 -1.15
CA GLN A 180 -14.46 39.23 -0.77
C GLN A 180 -13.61 40.31 -0.10
N GLN A 181 -12.66 39.93 0.75
CA GLN A 181 -11.70 40.90 1.33
C GLN A 181 -10.82 41.53 0.26
N ASN A 182 -10.28 40.74 -0.69
CA ASN A 182 -9.49 41.27 -1.80
C ASN A 182 -10.32 42.18 -2.71
N HIS A 183 -11.60 41.86 -2.96
CA HIS A 183 -12.49 42.71 -3.76
C HIS A 183 -12.84 44.02 -3.04
N HIS A 184 -13.02 43.98 -1.71
CA HIS A 184 -13.20 45.18 -0.90
C HIS A 184 -11.94 46.04 -0.83
N HIS A 185 -10.75 45.43 -0.80
CA HIS A 185 -9.49 46.15 -0.81
C HIS A 185 -9.25 46.84 -2.15
N HIS A 186 -9.56 46.17 -3.26
CA HIS A 186 -9.46 46.75 -4.60
C HIS A 186 -10.47 47.89 -4.82
N ARG A 187 -11.70 47.75 -4.31
CA ARG A 187 -12.68 48.85 -4.33
C ARG A 187 -12.25 50.05 -3.47
N GLN A 188 -11.61 49.83 -2.33
CA GLN A 188 -11.07 50.92 -1.50
C GLN A 188 -9.88 51.62 -2.16
N GLU A 189 -9.03 50.87 -2.86
CA GLU A 189 -7.96 51.45 -3.69
C GLU A 189 -8.53 52.29 -4.83
N GLU A 190 -9.54 51.80 -5.56
CA GLU A 190 -10.24 52.56 -6.61
C GLU A 190 -10.91 53.83 -6.05
N GLU A 191 -11.62 53.74 -4.92
CA GLU A 191 -12.26 54.89 -4.25
C GLU A 191 -11.23 55.91 -3.74
N SER A 192 -10.07 55.45 -3.26
CA SER A 192 -8.96 56.33 -2.86
C SER A 192 -8.33 57.05 -4.06
N HIS A 193 -8.23 56.37 -5.21
CA HIS A 193 -7.68 56.92 -6.45
C HIS A 193 -8.64 57.93 -7.12
N VAL A 194 -9.94 57.69 -7.02
CA VAL A 194 -11.00 58.62 -7.43
C VAL A 194 -11.04 59.84 -6.50
N ARG A 195 -10.89 59.63 -5.18
CA ARG A 195 -10.86 60.74 -4.20
C ARG A 195 -9.64 61.65 -4.37
N SER A 196 -8.47 61.07 -4.66
CA SER A 196 -7.27 61.82 -5.02
C SER A 196 -7.45 62.62 -6.32
N SER A 197 -8.15 62.06 -7.31
CA SER A 197 -8.42 62.77 -8.58
C SER A 197 -9.44 63.91 -8.43
N SER A 198 -10.41 63.79 -7.51
CA SER A 198 -11.39 64.84 -7.22
C SER A 198 -10.83 66.03 -6.42
N GLN A 199 -9.59 65.94 -5.90
CA GLN A 199 -8.95 67.03 -5.16
C GLN A 199 -8.07 67.94 -6.06
N TYR A 200 -7.95 67.63 -7.36
CA TYR A 200 -7.18 68.42 -8.35
C TYR A 200 -8.07 69.06 -9.43
N HIS A 201 -9.29 69.46 -9.08
CA HIS A 201 -10.16 70.18 -10.02
C HIS A 201 -10.73 71.47 -9.45
N GLU A 202 -9.82 72.35 -9.02
CA GLU A 202 -10.09 73.78 -9.01
C GLU A 202 -8.79 74.55 -9.28
N GLU A 203 -8.25 74.44 -10.49
CA GLU A 203 -7.50 75.54 -11.12
C GLU A 203 -7.12 75.26 -12.57
N SER A 204 -7.23 76.33 -13.37
CA SER A 204 -6.58 76.59 -14.67
C SER A 204 -7.27 76.14 -15.96
N HIS A 205 -7.86 77.17 -16.57
CA HIS A 205 -8.15 77.34 -17.98
C HIS A 205 -6.87 77.37 -18.86
N PHE A 206 -7.00 76.80 -20.06
CA PHE A 206 -6.53 77.34 -21.36
C PHE A 206 -5.01 77.36 -21.68
N ARG A 207 -4.56 76.50 -22.61
CA ARG A 207 -3.97 76.91 -23.92
C ARG A 207 -3.71 75.75 -24.88
N SER A 208 -3.95 76.02 -26.16
CA SER A 208 -3.86 75.19 -27.36
C SER A 208 -2.44 75.10 -27.96
N THR A 209 -2.08 73.99 -28.65
CA THR A 209 -1.91 73.84 -30.13
C THR A 209 -0.93 72.71 -30.51
N HIS A 210 -1.34 71.89 -31.51
CA HIS A 210 -0.60 71.14 -32.57
C HIS A 210 0.64 70.29 -32.17
N GLU A 211 0.91 69.09 -32.70
CA GLU A 211 0.95 68.69 -34.12
C GLU A 211 1.05 67.14 -34.26
N THR A 212 0.73 66.65 -35.45
CA THR A 212 0.59 65.25 -35.90
C THR A 212 1.91 64.48 -36.10
N HIS A 213 1.93 63.17 -35.84
CA HIS A 213 2.69 62.22 -36.68
C HIS A 213 2.16 60.77 -36.56
N TYR A 214 1.97 60.13 -37.72
CA TYR A 214 1.66 58.71 -37.89
C TYR A 214 2.90 57.83 -37.66
N HIS A 215 2.74 56.64 -37.06
CA HIS A 215 3.46 55.45 -37.51
C HIS A 215 2.80 54.11 -37.13
N GLU A 216 3.03 53.18 -38.05
CA GLU A 216 2.48 51.86 -38.35
C GLU A 216 2.88 50.72 -37.40
N GLU A 217 2.19 49.59 -37.56
CA GLU A 217 2.34 48.29 -36.89
C GLU A 217 3.79 47.77 -36.81
N SER A 218 4.08 47.04 -35.72
CA SER A 218 4.76 45.75 -35.84
C SER A 218 4.59 44.90 -34.56
N HIS A 219 3.91 43.77 -34.73
CA HIS A 219 3.97 42.63 -33.83
C HIS A 219 5.41 42.11 -33.72
N VAL A 220 5.97 42.04 -32.51
CA VAL A 220 7.06 41.11 -32.20
C VAL A 220 6.75 40.40 -30.88
N ARG A 221 6.53 39.10 -31.02
CA ARG A 221 6.41 38.09 -29.97
C ARG A 221 7.74 37.99 -29.22
N SER A 222 7.77 38.38 -27.95
CA SER A 222 8.84 38.02 -27.02
C SER A 222 8.26 37.18 -25.90
N SER A 223 8.54 35.88 -25.96
CA SER A 223 8.35 34.93 -24.87
C SER A 223 9.40 35.20 -23.81
N GLN A 224 9.02 35.90 -22.75
CA GLN A 224 9.86 36.11 -21.58
C GLN A 224 9.23 35.39 -20.38
N TYR A 225 9.92 34.35 -19.93
CA TYR A 225 9.63 33.60 -18.71
C TYR A 225 9.54 34.59 -17.55
N HIS A 226 8.37 34.66 -16.92
CA HIS A 226 8.20 35.40 -15.68
C HIS A 226 8.38 34.44 -14.51
N GLU A 227 9.44 34.71 -13.77
CA GLU A 227 9.83 34.16 -12.48
C GLU A 227 8.69 34.37 -11.48
N GLY A 228 8.05 33.26 -11.08
CA GLY A 228 6.93 33.24 -10.15
C GLY A 228 7.40 32.90 -8.73
N ILE A 229 7.37 33.92 -7.88
CA ILE A 229 7.59 33.97 -6.43
C ILE A 229 7.27 32.65 -5.70
N HIS A 230 8.28 32.10 -5.03
CA HIS A 230 8.14 31.08 -3.98
C HIS A 230 7.37 31.67 -2.79
N VAL A 231 6.11 31.27 -2.63
CA VAL A 231 5.41 31.36 -1.33
C VAL A 231 5.51 29.99 -0.68
N ARG A 232 6.38 29.90 0.34
CA ARG A 232 6.47 28.77 1.25
C ARG A 232 5.18 28.71 2.08
N SER A 233 4.29 27.79 1.73
CA SER A 233 3.17 27.41 2.60
C SER A 233 3.60 26.18 3.38
N ASP A 234 4.02 26.38 4.62
CA ASP A 234 4.19 25.29 5.59
C ASP A 234 2.79 24.72 5.88
N THR A 235 2.39 23.66 5.19
CA THR A 235 1.36 22.66 5.58
C THR A 235 1.17 21.64 4.45
N ASP A 236 2.26 20.98 4.05
CA ASP A 236 2.14 19.66 3.41
C ASP A 236 1.92 18.64 4.53
N SER A 237 0.71 18.10 4.63
CA SER A 237 0.53 16.78 5.23
C SER A 237 1.15 15.78 4.25
N PRO A 238 2.21 15.05 4.63
CA PRO A 238 2.72 14.01 3.76
C PRO A 238 1.65 12.90 3.70
N SER A 239 1.25 12.54 2.49
CA SER A 239 0.66 11.22 2.22
C SER A 239 1.49 10.15 2.93
N PRO A 240 0.86 9.10 3.50
CA PRO A 240 1.56 8.13 4.34
C PRO A 240 2.76 7.56 3.58
N PRO A 241 3.95 7.48 4.21
CA PRO A 241 5.10 6.92 3.55
C PRO A 241 4.81 5.46 3.19
N HIS A 242 4.95 5.11 1.91
CA HIS A 242 5.11 3.73 1.51
C HIS A 242 6.38 3.20 2.20
N PHE A 243 6.20 2.39 3.24
CA PHE A 243 7.33 1.70 3.87
C PHE A 243 7.93 0.71 2.87
N VAL A 244 9.05 1.08 2.27
CA VAL A 244 9.88 0.18 1.49
C VAL A 244 10.81 -0.52 2.47
N TYR A 245 10.55 -1.80 2.75
CA TYR A 245 11.43 -2.63 3.56
C TYR A 245 12.73 -2.90 2.80
N HIS A 246 13.84 -2.29 3.26
CA HIS A 246 15.17 -2.70 2.85
C HIS A 246 15.64 -3.84 3.77
N TYR A 247 15.77 -5.04 3.22
CA TYR A 247 16.48 -6.13 3.87
C TYR A 247 17.96 -5.96 3.57
N ASP A 248 18.70 -5.41 4.52
CA ASP A 248 20.16 -5.45 4.49
C ASP A 248 20.59 -6.89 4.75
N ILE A 249 20.92 -7.60 3.66
CA ILE A 249 21.63 -8.86 3.72
C ILE A 249 23.11 -8.50 3.74
N GLU A 250 23.70 -8.45 4.94
CA GLU A 250 25.16 -8.41 5.06
C GLU A 250 25.78 -9.77 4.65
N PRO A 251 26.95 -9.75 3.98
CA PRO A 251 27.56 -10.91 3.31
C PRO A 251 28.19 -11.96 4.24
#